data_AF-A0AAW6PCE7-F1
#
_entry.id   AF-A0AAW6PCE7-F1
#
_cell.length_a   1.000
_cell.length_b   1.000
_cell.length_c   1.000
_cell.angle_alpha   90.00
_cell.angle_beta   90.00
_cell.angle_gamma   90.00
#
_symmetry.space_group_name_H-M   'P 1'
#
loop_
_entity.id
_entity.type
_entity.pdbx_description
1 polymer ?
#
loop_
_entity_poly.entity_id
_entity_poly.type
_entity_poly.pdbx_seq_one_letter_code
_entity_poly.pdbx_strand_id
1 'polypeptide(L)'
;MGMRHPFSRLAVIGLPLYLAGCASHDAEQQHLLYRNDMLEAKLLIASADPGNYARANDLLERAREADQRGEVAFYEALLKIRQQAPADQALPLLERAAKAGQPYAIALLYRVYNQPMLGQEADALKAEEYRKAYAELDVAKSGYPNFERAGQIVDQLLSQQPAQ
;
A
#
# COMPACT_ATOMS: atom_id res chain seq x y z
N MET A 1 -63.45 52.16 -17.26
CA MET A 1 -62.03 52.33 -16.87
C MET A 1 -61.82 51.78 -15.47
N GLY A 2 -60.89 50.84 -15.30
CA GLY A 2 -60.55 50.26 -14.00
C GLY A 2 -59.61 49.07 -14.15
N MET A 3 -58.31 49.34 -14.30
CA MET A 3 -57.23 48.35 -14.29
C MET A 3 -57.15 47.65 -12.94
N ARG A 4 -56.94 46.33 -12.93
CA ARG A 4 -56.09 45.62 -11.95
C ARG A 4 -55.56 44.33 -12.58
N HIS A 5 -54.29 44.34 -13.01
CA HIS A 5 -53.50 43.12 -13.15
C HIS A 5 -53.11 42.60 -11.77
N PRO A 6 -53.00 41.28 -11.61
CA PRO A 6 -52.05 40.82 -10.61
C PRO A 6 -51.20 39.59 -11.06
N PHE A 7 -49.92 39.71 -10.71
CA PHE A 7 -48.93 38.66 -10.45
C PHE A 7 -48.32 37.88 -11.64
N SER A 8 -47.24 38.48 -12.16
CA SER A 8 -46.10 37.78 -12.74
C SER A 8 -45.44 36.89 -11.68
N ARG A 9 -45.46 35.57 -11.87
CA ARG A 9 -44.72 34.60 -11.06
C ARG A 9 -43.32 34.43 -11.67
N LEU A 10 -42.35 35.15 -11.10
CA LEU A 10 -40.93 34.82 -11.27
C LEU A 10 -40.67 33.50 -10.52
N ALA A 11 -40.50 32.42 -11.27
CA ALA A 11 -40.01 31.16 -10.75
C ALA A 11 -38.52 31.32 -10.41
N VAL A 12 -38.23 31.40 -9.12
CA VAL A 12 -36.87 31.31 -8.57
C VAL A 12 -36.40 29.87 -8.76
N ILE A 13 -35.41 29.67 -9.64
CA ILE A 13 -34.64 28.43 -9.72
C ILE A 13 -33.69 28.43 -8.52
N GLY A 14 -34.10 27.73 -7.45
CA GLY A 14 -33.24 27.46 -6.29
C GLY A 14 -32.23 26.36 -6.64
N LEU A 15 -30.95 26.73 -6.62
CA LEU A 15 -29.80 25.85 -6.81
C LEU A 15 -29.51 25.07 -5.50
N PRO A 16 -29.58 23.73 -5.43
CA PRO A 16 -29.11 22.98 -4.27
C PRO A 16 -27.74 22.38 -4.60
N LEU A 17 -26.65 23.13 -4.34
CA LEU A 17 -25.26 22.65 -4.47
C LEU A 17 -24.46 22.91 -3.19
N TYR A 18 -24.96 22.52 -2.01
CA TYR A 18 -24.25 22.74 -0.74
C TYR A 18 -24.01 21.49 0.13
N LEU A 19 -24.34 20.27 -0.34
CA LEU A 19 -24.15 19.05 0.46
C LEU A 19 -23.03 18.12 0.01
N ALA A 20 -22.23 18.49 -1.00
CA ALA A 20 -21.15 17.64 -1.51
C ALA A 20 -19.77 17.85 -0.80
N GLY A 21 -19.62 18.86 0.06
CA GLY A 21 -18.31 19.29 0.57
C GLY A 21 -17.78 18.57 1.82
N CYS A 22 -18.65 18.05 2.70
CA CYS A 22 -18.20 17.45 3.96
C CYS A 22 -17.57 16.06 3.77
N ALA A 23 -18.20 15.19 2.97
CA ALA A 23 -17.68 13.84 2.72
C ALA A 23 -16.35 13.83 1.95
N SER A 24 -16.13 14.81 1.07
CA SER A 24 -14.87 14.92 0.32
C SER A 24 -13.71 15.43 1.17
N HIS A 25 -13.98 16.32 2.13
CA HIS A 25 -12.96 16.86 3.02
C HIS A 25 -12.44 15.79 3.99
N ASP A 26 -13.34 15.00 4.58
CA ASP A 26 -12.97 13.91 5.50
C ASP A 26 -12.15 12.82 4.76
N ALA A 27 -12.55 12.47 3.53
CA ALA A 27 -11.82 11.51 2.70
C ALA A 27 -10.42 12.01 2.30
N GLU A 28 -10.29 13.30 1.96
CA GLU A 28 -9.00 13.92 1.67
C GLU A 28 -8.09 13.92 2.90
N GLN A 29 -8.63 14.27 4.07
CA GLN A 29 -7.88 14.28 5.32
C GLN A 29 -7.42 12.88 5.72
N GLN A 30 -8.28 11.87 5.59
CA GLN A 30 -7.93 10.47 5.84
C GLN A 30 -6.84 9.97 4.88
N HIS A 31 -6.91 10.37 3.61
CA HIS A 31 -5.89 10.02 2.61
C HIS A 31 -4.52 10.66 2.91
N LEU A 32 -4.52 11.92 3.38
CA LEU A 32 -3.30 12.60 3.81
C LEU A 32 -2.70 11.94 5.06
N LEU A 33 -3.53 11.56 6.03
CA LEU A 33 -3.07 10.83 7.22
C LEU A 33 -2.44 9.50 6.85
N TYR A 34 -3.10 8.71 6.00
CA TYR A 34 -2.55 7.47 5.45
C TYR A 34 -1.17 7.68 4.81
N ARG A 35 -1.04 8.70 3.95
CA ARG A 35 0.23 9.00 3.27
C ARG A 35 1.34 9.38 4.24
N ASN A 36 1.03 10.17 5.25
CA ASN A 36 2.00 10.58 6.26
C ASN A 36 2.46 9.38 7.10
N ASP A 37 1.52 8.58 7.58
CA ASP A 37 1.81 7.39 8.38
C ASP A 37 2.65 6.38 7.59
N MET A 38 2.28 6.12 6.34
CA MET A 38 3.04 5.23 5.47
C MET A 38 4.43 5.77 5.13
N LEU A 39 4.57 7.07 4.86
CA LEU A 39 5.88 7.66 4.58
C LEU A 39 6.79 7.54 5.80
N GLU A 40 6.30 7.88 6.98
CA GLU A 40 7.06 7.79 8.22
C GLU A 40 7.44 6.35 8.54
N ALA A 41 6.50 5.40 8.44
CA ALA A 41 6.77 3.98 8.64
C ALA A 41 7.88 3.47 7.71
N LYS A 42 7.82 3.84 6.42
CA LYS A 42 8.83 3.47 5.42
C LYS A 42 10.22 3.96 5.80
N LEU A 43 10.34 5.20 6.25
CA LEU A 43 11.61 5.79 6.66
C LEU A 43 12.18 5.08 7.90
N LEU A 44 11.33 4.79 8.88
CA LEU A 44 11.70 4.05 10.09
C LEU A 44 12.11 2.60 9.80
N ILE A 45 11.47 1.94 8.84
CA ILE A 45 11.85 0.58 8.40
C ILE A 45 13.13 0.61 7.58
N ALA A 46 13.30 1.63 6.74
CA ALA A 46 14.46 1.77 5.87
C ALA A 46 15.73 2.13 6.63
N SER A 47 15.62 2.76 7.81
CA SER A 47 16.76 3.02 8.69
C SER A 47 17.34 1.75 9.28
N ALA A 48 16.63 0.61 9.20
CA ALA A 48 17.03 -0.70 9.72
C ALA A 48 17.43 -0.72 11.21
N ASP A 49 17.11 0.32 11.97
CA ASP A 49 17.36 0.42 13.42
C ASP A 49 16.21 -0.25 14.21
N PRO A 50 16.49 -1.32 14.99
CA PRO A 50 15.48 -2.01 15.80
C PRO A 50 14.72 -1.11 16.77
N GLY A 51 15.33 -0.01 17.23
CA GLY A 51 14.68 0.97 18.09
C GLY A 51 13.46 1.65 17.45
N ASN A 52 13.38 1.64 16.12
CA ASN A 52 12.29 2.26 15.37
C ASN A 52 11.14 1.29 15.04
N TYR A 53 11.31 -0.02 15.23
CA TYR A 53 10.35 -1.01 14.74
C TYR A 53 8.99 -0.95 15.43
N ALA A 54 8.94 -0.65 16.73
CA ALA A 54 7.68 -0.49 17.46
C ALA A 54 6.87 0.68 16.90
N ARG A 55 7.51 1.84 16.74
CA ARG A 55 6.89 3.05 16.16
C ARG A 55 6.44 2.83 14.71
N ALA A 56 7.28 2.15 13.92
CA ALA A 56 6.90 1.78 12.55
C ALA A 56 5.65 0.90 12.53
N ASN A 57 5.54 -0.06 13.44
CA ASN A 57 4.35 -0.90 13.56
C ASN A 57 3.10 -0.09 13.94
N ASP A 58 3.20 0.84 14.88
CA ASP A 58 2.06 1.70 15.27
C ASP A 58 1.55 2.53 14.09
N LEU A 59 2.45 3.08 13.28
CA LEU A 59 2.11 3.82 12.06
C LEU A 59 1.41 2.94 11.02
N LEU A 60 1.90 1.71 10.84
CA LEU A 60 1.30 0.72 9.93
C LEU A 60 -0.11 0.31 10.39
N GLU A 61 -0.32 0.11 11.69
CA GLU A 61 -1.64 -0.21 12.23
C GLU A 61 -2.65 0.92 11.99
N ARG A 62 -2.25 2.18 12.19
CA ARG A 62 -3.11 3.34 11.89
C ARG A 62 -3.43 3.47 10.40
N ALA A 63 -2.46 3.19 9.54
CA ALA A 63 -2.64 3.24 8.09
C ALA A 63 -3.51 2.10 7.54
N ARG A 64 -3.67 1.00 8.30
CA ARG A 64 -4.31 -0.25 7.84
C ARG A 64 -5.71 -0.06 7.29
N GLU A 65 -6.54 0.76 7.95
CA GLU A 65 -7.94 0.96 7.53
C GLU A 65 -8.07 1.64 6.16
N ALA A 66 -7.06 2.42 5.77
CA ALA A 66 -7.04 3.14 4.50
C ALA A 66 -6.20 2.44 3.41
N ASP A 67 -5.52 1.33 3.72
CA ASP A 67 -4.70 0.59 2.75
C ASP A 67 -5.56 -0.25 1.81
N GLN A 68 -5.47 0.06 0.52
CA GLN A 68 -6.20 -0.64 -0.54
C GLN A 68 -5.29 -1.55 -1.37
N ARG A 69 -3.96 -1.38 -1.28
CA ARG A 69 -3.00 -2.02 -2.19
C ARG A 69 -2.08 -3.00 -1.48
N GLY A 70 -2.38 -3.32 -0.22
CA GLY A 70 -1.60 -4.24 0.60
C GLY A 70 -0.22 -3.70 0.95
N GLU A 71 -0.04 -2.39 0.91
CA GLU A 71 1.24 -1.76 1.24
C GLU A 71 1.58 -1.94 2.73
N VAL A 72 0.58 -1.84 3.62
CA VAL A 72 0.75 -2.06 5.05
C VAL A 72 1.23 -3.49 5.30
N ALA A 73 0.53 -4.49 4.76
CA ALA A 73 0.91 -5.89 4.91
C ALA A 73 2.32 -6.18 4.37
N PHE A 74 2.74 -5.55 3.27
CA PHE A 74 4.09 -5.69 2.75
C PHE A 74 5.16 -5.15 3.73
N TYR A 75 4.95 -3.96 4.30
CA TYR A 75 5.91 -3.37 5.24
C TYR A 75 5.92 -4.07 6.60
N GLU A 76 4.79 -4.62 7.05
CA GLU A 76 4.73 -5.51 8.21
C GLU A 76 5.55 -6.77 8.00
N ALA A 77 5.45 -7.38 6.82
CA ALA A 77 6.27 -8.53 6.47
C ALA A 77 7.77 -8.18 6.51
N LEU A 78 8.16 -7.03 5.95
CA LEU A 78 9.55 -6.58 6.01
C LEU A 78 10.03 -6.39 7.45
N LEU A 79 9.22 -5.83 8.34
CA LEU A 79 9.54 -5.74 9.77
C LEU A 79 9.76 -7.12 10.38
N LYS A 80 8.86 -8.08 10.11
CA LYS A 80 9.02 -9.47 10.59
C LYS A 80 10.31 -10.11 10.09
N ILE A 81 10.65 -9.91 8.82
CA ILE A 81 11.90 -10.42 8.24
C ILE A 81 13.12 -9.80 8.92
N ARG A 82 13.12 -8.48 9.15
CA ARG A 82 14.22 -7.78 9.85
C ARG A 82 14.35 -8.22 11.31
N GLN A 83 13.24 -8.51 11.97
CA GLN A 83 13.20 -9.06 13.33
C GLN A 83 13.63 -10.54 13.38
N GLN A 84 13.97 -11.15 12.24
CA GLN A 84 14.26 -12.59 12.14
C GLN A 84 13.10 -13.46 12.67
N ALA A 85 11.87 -12.97 12.52
CA ALA A 85 10.69 -13.71 12.93
C ALA A 85 10.55 -14.98 12.08
N PRO A 86 9.91 -16.03 12.61
CA PRO A 86 9.66 -17.25 11.86
C PRO A 86 8.82 -16.99 10.59
N ALA A 87 8.99 -17.86 9.61
CA ALA A 87 8.40 -17.73 8.28
C ALA A 87 6.86 -17.60 8.31
N ASP A 88 6.22 -18.30 9.25
CA ASP A 88 4.77 -18.31 9.45
C ASP A 88 4.19 -16.95 9.88
N GLN A 89 5.04 -16.02 10.32
CA GLN A 89 4.64 -14.64 10.62
C GLN A 89 4.82 -13.70 9.43
N ALA A 90 5.79 -13.94 8.56
CA ALA A 90 6.10 -13.05 7.42
C ALA A 90 5.40 -13.47 6.12
N LEU A 91 5.35 -14.77 5.82
CA LEU A 91 4.79 -15.28 4.56
C LEU A 91 3.30 -14.95 4.38
N PRO A 92 2.42 -15.13 5.39
CA PRO A 92 1.01 -14.77 5.21
C PRO A 92 0.78 -13.28 4.96
N LEU A 93 1.65 -12.41 5.49
CA LEU A 93 1.62 -10.98 5.23
C LEU A 93 2.01 -10.66 3.79
N LEU A 94 3.06 -11.31 3.28
CA LEU A 94 3.46 -11.19 1.87
C LEU A 94 2.38 -11.70 0.93
N GLU A 95 1.79 -12.86 1.21
CA GLU A 95 0.71 -13.43 0.40
C GLU A 95 -0.53 -12.52 0.38
N ARG A 96 -0.89 -11.93 1.53
CA ARG A 96 -1.97 -10.94 1.62
C ARG A 96 -1.67 -9.69 0.77
N ALA A 97 -0.45 -9.17 0.87
CA ALA A 97 -0.03 -8.02 0.06
C ALA A 97 -0.03 -8.35 -1.44
N ALA A 98 0.48 -9.53 -1.82
CA ALA A 98 0.48 -9.99 -3.20
C ALA A 98 -0.95 -10.13 -3.76
N LYS A 99 -1.88 -10.69 -2.98
CA LYS A 99 -3.29 -10.79 -3.35
C LYS A 99 -3.96 -9.41 -3.53
N ALA A 100 -3.48 -8.39 -2.83
CA ALA A 100 -3.92 -7.00 -3.01
C ALA A 100 -3.23 -6.27 -4.19
N GLY A 101 -2.43 -6.99 -4.99
CA GLY A 101 -1.73 -6.44 -6.15
C GLY A 101 -0.49 -5.61 -5.80
N GLN A 102 0.10 -5.84 -4.62
CA GLN A 102 1.33 -5.17 -4.20
C GLN A 102 2.52 -5.76 -4.99
N PRO A 103 3.21 -4.97 -5.85
CA PRO A 103 4.23 -5.49 -6.76
C PRO A 103 5.49 -6.01 -6.04
N TYR A 104 5.94 -5.31 -5.01
CA TYR A 104 7.12 -5.68 -4.22
C TYR A 104 6.88 -6.95 -3.38
N ALA A 105 5.65 -7.21 -2.94
CA ALA A 105 5.28 -8.45 -2.27
C ALA A 105 5.37 -9.65 -3.21
N ILE A 106 4.87 -9.50 -4.44
CA ILE A 106 4.97 -10.54 -5.48
C ILE A 106 6.45 -10.78 -5.85
N ALA A 107 7.23 -9.72 -6.03
CA ALA A 107 8.68 -9.84 -6.30
C ALA A 107 9.43 -10.50 -5.12
N LEU A 108 9.06 -10.20 -3.88
CA LEU A 108 9.66 -10.81 -2.69
C LEU A 108 9.24 -12.29 -2.53
N LEU A 109 7.99 -12.65 -2.82
CA LEU A 109 7.56 -14.06 -2.84
C LEU A 109 8.30 -14.84 -3.92
N TYR A 110 8.46 -14.27 -5.12
CA TYR A 110 9.35 -14.84 -6.14
C TYR A 110 10.75 -15.08 -5.58
N ARG A 111 11.34 -14.08 -4.91
CA ARG A 111 12.70 -14.17 -4.35
C ARG A 111 12.82 -15.25 -3.27
N VAL A 112 11.80 -15.44 -2.44
CA VAL A 112 11.72 -16.47 -1.39
C VAL A 112 11.66 -17.87 -1.98
N TYR A 113 10.89 -18.09 -3.04
CA TYR A 113 10.76 -19.42 -3.66
C TYR A 113 11.84 -19.70 -4.70
N ASN A 114 12.47 -18.67 -5.28
CA ASN A 114 13.55 -18.86 -6.25
C ASN A 114 14.89 -19.17 -5.58
N GLN A 115 15.09 -18.78 -4.32
CA GLN A 115 16.31 -19.10 -3.57
C GLN A 115 15.98 -19.28 -2.07
N PRO A 116 16.69 -20.16 -1.34
CA PRO A 116 16.39 -20.44 0.06
C PRO A 116 16.36 -19.17 0.93
N MET A 117 15.19 -18.87 1.52
CA MET A 117 14.96 -17.71 2.37
C MET A 117 13.76 -18.00 3.30
N LEU A 118 13.74 -17.37 4.48
CA LEU A 118 12.66 -17.57 5.47
C LEU A 118 12.39 -19.05 5.79
N GLY A 119 13.44 -19.88 5.87
CA GLY A 119 13.31 -21.31 6.12
C GLY A 119 12.57 -22.10 5.04
N GLN A 120 12.30 -21.50 3.88
CA GLN A 120 11.73 -22.18 2.71
C GLN A 120 12.85 -22.74 1.83
N GLU A 121 12.63 -23.95 1.32
CA GLU A 121 13.43 -24.47 0.23
C GLU A 121 13.04 -23.78 -1.09
N ALA A 122 13.94 -23.83 -2.06
CA ALA A 122 13.64 -23.31 -3.39
C ALA A 122 12.53 -24.16 -4.05
N ASP A 123 11.51 -23.50 -4.57
CA ASP A 123 10.39 -24.07 -5.31
C ASP A 123 10.26 -23.29 -6.62
N ALA A 124 10.84 -23.84 -7.68
CA ALA A 124 10.87 -23.19 -8.99
C ALA A 124 9.47 -23.01 -9.60
N LEU A 125 8.52 -23.92 -9.28
CA LEU A 125 7.15 -23.81 -9.78
C LEU A 125 6.44 -22.63 -9.13
N LYS A 126 6.51 -22.51 -7.80
CA LYS A 126 5.95 -21.36 -7.08
C LYS A 126 6.62 -20.05 -7.47
N ALA A 127 7.95 -20.04 -7.65
CA ALA A 127 8.64 -18.85 -8.13
C ALA A 127 8.06 -18.41 -9.49
N GLU A 128 7.92 -19.33 -10.44
CA GLU A 128 7.35 -19.01 -11.76
C GLU A 128 5.87 -18.56 -11.67
N GLU A 129 5.08 -19.09 -10.74
CA GLU A 129 3.73 -18.60 -10.47
C GLU A 129 3.72 -17.12 -10.07
N TYR A 130 4.59 -16.71 -9.14
CA TYR A 130 4.70 -15.30 -8.75
C TYR A 130 5.26 -14.41 -9.86
N ARG A 131 6.19 -14.92 -10.68
CA ARG A 131 6.68 -14.20 -11.86
C ARG A 131 5.54 -13.89 -12.83
N LYS A 132 4.70 -14.88 -13.12
CA LYS A 132 3.51 -14.70 -13.98
C LYS A 132 2.47 -13.78 -13.34
N ALA A 133 2.23 -13.93 -12.04
CA ALA A 133 1.31 -13.04 -11.31
C ALA A 133 1.75 -11.58 -11.40
N TYR A 134 3.06 -11.30 -11.35
CA TYR A 134 3.57 -9.94 -11.53
C TYR A 134 3.25 -9.37 -12.91
N ALA A 135 3.40 -10.17 -13.97
CA ALA A 135 3.14 -9.73 -15.35
C ALA A 135 1.67 -9.28 -15.57
N GLU A 136 0.75 -9.76 -14.73
CA GLU A 136 -0.66 -9.37 -14.80
C GLU A 136 -0.98 -8.04 -14.12
N LEU A 137 -0.06 -7.47 -13.35
CA LEU A 137 -0.27 -6.18 -12.69
C LEU A 137 -0.34 -5.02 -13.68
N ASP A 138 -1.18 -4.02 -13.38
CA ASP A 138 -1.26 -2.79 -14.17
C ASP A 138 0.09 -2.08 -14.28
N VAL A 139 0.90 -2.13 -13.22
CA VAL A 139 2.25 -1.54 -13.18
C VAL A 139 3.24 -2.27 -14.10
N ALA A 140 3.05 -3.57 -14.34
CA ALA A 140 3.86 -4.32 -15.28
C ALA A 140 3.46 -3.98 -16.72
N LYS A 141 2.15 -3.84 -16.96
CA LYS A 141 1.58 -3.46 -18.27
C LYS A 141 1.93 -2.01 -18.65
N SER A 142 2.00 -1.11 -17.67
CA SER A 142 2.43 0.30 -17.88
C SER A 142 3.96 0.46 -17.99
N GLY A 143 4.72 -0.57 -17.61
CA GLY A 143 6.18 -0.59 -17.69
C GLY A 143 6.91 -0.06 -16.45
N TYR A 144 6.20 0.41 -15.40
CA TYR A 144 6.86 0.87 -14.16
C TYR A 144 6.05 0.60 -12.87
N PRO A 145 6.69 -0.01 -11.83
CA PRO A 145 7.96 -0.73 -11.92
C PRO A 145 7.80 -2.03 -12.73
N ASN A 146 8.75 -2.30 -13.65
CA ASN A 146 8.85 -3.63 -14.24
C ASN A 146 9.37 -4.65 -13.19
N PHE A 147 9.29 -5.94 -13.52
CA PHE A 147 9.62 -7.02 -12.58
C PHE A 147 11.07 -6.94 -12.07
N GLU A 148 12.02 -6.71 -12.96
CA GLU A 148 13.44 -6.59 -12.59
C GLU A 148 13.66 -5.43 -11.62
N ARG A 149 13.03 -4.28 -11.88
CA ARG A 149 13.14 -3.11 -11.02
C ARG A 149 12.51 -3.35 -9.64
N ALA A 150 11.37 -4.05 -9.59
CA ALA A 150 10.78 -4.45 -8.32
C ALA A 150 11.69 -5.40 -7.53
N GLY A 151 12.33 -6.37 -8.19
CA GLY A 151 13.33 -7.25 -7.57
C GLY A 151 14.51 -6.48 -6.98
N GLN A 152 15.08 -5.53 -7.73
CA GLN A 152 16.17 -4.68 -7.24
C GLN A 152 15.77 -3.87 -5.99
N ILE A 153 14.55 -3.32 -5.95
CA ILE A 153 14.05 -2.57 -4.80
C ILE A 153 13.88 -3.50 -3.60
N VAL A 154 13.36 -4.71 -3.80
CA VAL A 154 13.25 -5.72 -2.74
C VAL A 154 14.63 -6.08 -2.18
N ASP A 155 15.60 -6.36 -3.04
CA ASP A 155 16.96 -6.68 -2.62
C ASP A 155 17.58 -5.53 -1.81
N GLN A 156 17.39 -4.27 -2.25
CA GLN A 156 17.84 -3.09 -1.52
C GLN A 156 17.19 -2.98 -0.13
N LEU A 157 15.88 -3.20 -0.03
CA LEU A 157 15.17 -3.17 1.24
C LEU A 157 15.69 -4.25 2.20
N LEU A 158 15.96 -5.46 1.69
CA LEU A 158 16.50 -6.56 2.49
C LEU A 158 17.96 -6.33 2.92
N SER A 159 18.77 -5.65 2.10
CA SER A 159 20.21 -5.44 2.38
C SER A 159 20.51 -4.22 3.24
N GLN A 160 19.53 -3.34 3.51
CA GLN A 160 19.72 -2.14 4.32
C GLN A 160 20.17 -2.47 5.74
N GLN A 161 21.22 -1.77 6.19
CA GLN A 161 21.80 -1.84 7.53
C GLN A 161 21.61 -0.51 8.26
N PRO A 162 21.61 -0.50 9.60
CA PRO A 162 21.52 0.73 10.38
C PRO A 162 22.68 1.67 10.06
N ALA A 163 22.39 2.97 10.03
CA ALA A 163 23.43 4.00 9.91
C ALA A 163 24.41 3.89 11.09
N GLN A 164 25.71 3.93 10.78
CA GLN A 164 26.80 3.87 11.77
C GLN A 164 27.01 5.22 12.46
#